data_AF-A0A3N7HUE0-F1
#
_entry.id   AF-A0A3N7HUE0-F1
#
_cell.length_a   1.000
_cell.length_b   1.000
_cell.length_c   1.000
_cell.angle_alpha   90.00
_cell.angle_beta   90.00
_cell.angle_gamma   90.00
#
_symmetry.space_group_name_H-M   'P 1'
#
loop_
_entity.id
_entity.type
_entity.pdbx_description
1 polymer ?
#
loop_
_entity_poly.entity_id
_entity_poly.type
_entity_poly.pdbx_seq_one_letter_code
_entity_poly.pdbx_strand_id
1 'polypeptide(L)'
;MKKLLSVLVLALGSLSFAAHAADAGCDAKATEKKLAGAAKTSFMKKCEADSAADAAKATCETQAGEKKLAGAAKNSFVKKCSADAKAAAKEDAKKTASAACETQAGDKKLAGAAKNSFVKKCVADATK
;
A
#
# COMPACT_ATOMS: atom_id res chain seq x y z
N MET A 1 49.03 -27.34 -18.20
CA MET A 1 48.30 -28.55 -17.76
C MET A 1 46.94 -28.13 -17.22
N LYS A 2 45.85 -28.56 -17.88
CA LYS A 2 44.54 -28.94 -17.32
C LYS A 2 43.95 -28.01 -16.21
N LYS A 3 42.85 -27.26 -16.38
CA LYS A 3 41.69 -27.48 -17.24
C LYS A 3 40.93 -26.16 -17.51
N LEU A 4 40.40 -26.08 -18.72
CA LEU A 4 39.16 -25.41 -19.07
C LEU A 4 38.02 -25.88 -18.15
N LEU A 5 37.14 -24.98 -17.71
CA LEU A 5 35.67 -25.16 -17.78
C LEU A 5 34.90 -24.03 -17.09
N SER A 6 33.83 -23.63 -17.78
CA SER A 6 32.65 -22.90 -17.29
C SER A 6 32.74 -21.38 -17.12
N VAL A 7 32.71 -20.73 -18.28
CA VAL A 7 31.78 -19.62 -18.54
C VAL A 7 30.39 -19.99 -17.98
N LEU A 8 30.00 -19.38 -16.87
CA LEU A 8 28.60 -19.25 -16.47
C LEU A 8 28.26 -17.77 -16.54
N VAL A 9 28.01 -17.31 -17.77
CA VAL A 9 27.11 -16.20 -18.02
C VAL A 9 25.77 -16.62 -17.42
N LEU A 10 25.50 -16.16 -16.20
CA LEU A 10 24.16 -16.09 -15.66
C LEU A 10 23.68 -14.63 -15.81
N ALA A 11 23.52 -14.24 -17.07
CA ALA A 11 22.59 -13.20 -17.43
C ALA A 11 21.17 -13.71 -17.12
N LEU A 12 20.74 -13.60 -15.86
CA LEU A 12 19.32 -13.55 -15.56
C LEU A 12 18.89 -12.10 -15.75
N GLY A 13 18.19 -11.86 -16.86
CA GLY A 13 17.49 -10.61 -17.14
C GLY A 13 16.78 -10.10 -15.89
N SER A 14 16.93 -8.84 -15.53
CA SER A 14 16.01 -7.81 -16.03
C SER A 14 14.71 -8.42 -16.56
N LEU A 15 13.70 -8.48 -15.69
CA LEU A 15 12.33 -8.06 -15.96
C LEU A 15 11.52 -8.29 -14.68
N SER A 16 11.54 -7.30 -13.79
CA SER A 16 10.43 -7.05 -12.89
C SER A 16 10.06 -5.58 -13.03
N PHE A 17 9.71 -5.21 -14.26
CA PHE A 17 8.87 -4.04 -14.51
C PHE A 17 7.43 -4.53 -14.51
N ALA A 18 6.80 -4.47 -13.33
CA ALA A 18 5.36 -4.29 -13.21
C ALA A 18 5.09 -3.64 -11.84
N ALA A 19 4.83 -2.33 -11.90
CA ALA A 19 4.01 -1.59 -10.96
C ALA A 19 4.49 -1.46 -9.49
N HIS A 20 5.66 -0.87 -9.25
CA HIS A 20 6.10 -0.53 -7.88
C HIS A 20 6.50 0.95 -7.72
N ALA A 21 5.79 1.86 -8.38
CA ALA A 21 6.05 3.30 -8.21
C ALA A 21 5.59 3.81 -6.82
N ALA A 22 4.55 3.23 -6.24
CA ALA A 22 4.11 3.56 -4.87
C ALA A 22 4.99 2.87 -3.81
N ASP A 23 5.41 1.63 -4.07
CA ASP A 23 6.21 0.85 -3.13
C ASP A 23 7.63 1.40 -2.96
N ALA A 24 8.30 1.85 -4.02
CA ALA A 24 9.66 2.39 -3.90
C ALA A 24 9.72 3.63 -2.98
N GLY A 25 8.71 4.50 -3.03
CA GLY A 25 8.61 5.67 -2.16
C GLY A 25 8.27 5.29 -0.72
N CYS A 26 7.33 4.37 -0.53
CA CYS A 26 6.92 3.91 0.79
C CYS A 26 7.98 3.04 1.48
N ASP A 27 8.75 2.24 0.74
CA ASP A 27 9.78 1.35 1.28
C ASP A 27 11.01 2.15 1.71
N ALA A 28 11.37 3.18 0.93
CA ALA A 28 12.38 4.15 1.31
C ALA A 28 12.01 4.84 2.63
N LYS A 29 10.76 5.30 2.77
CA LYS A 29 10.26 5.93 4.00
C LYS A 29 10.24 4.96 5.18
N ALA A 30 9.90 3.70 4.97
CA ALA A 30 9.92 2.67 6.01
C ALA A 30 11.35 2.37 6.48
N THR A 31 12.29 2.33 5.53
CA THR A 31 13.71 2.09 5.77
C THR A 31 14.39 3.28 6.47
N GLU A 32 14.07 4.52 6.08
CA GLU A 32 14.50 5.74 6.79
C GLU A 32 14.01 5.74 8.25
N LYS A 33 12.80 5.24 8.49
CA LYS A 33 12.22 5.08 9.84
C LYS A 33 12.76 3.86 10.60
N LYS A 34 13.65 3.07 10.00
CA LYS A 34 14.19 1.80 10.54
C LYS A 34 13.09 0.83 11.00
N LEU A 35 11.94 0.85 10.32
CA LEU A 35 10.85 -0.06 10.63
C LEU A 35 11.20 -1.46 10.14
N ALA A 36 11.01 -2.45 11.00
CA ALA A 36 11.24 -3.86 10.68
C ALA A 36 10.03 -4.70 11.08
N GLY A 37 9.92 -5.89 10.48
CA GLY A 37 8.86 -6.85 10.77
C GLY A 37 7.46 -6.25 10.62
N ALA A 38 6.57 -6.55 11.57
CA ALA A 38 5.16 -6.13 11.53
C ALA A 38 4.96 -4.60 11.44
N ALA A 39 5.88 -3.82 11.99
CA ALA A 39 5.82 -2.36 11.92
C ALA A 39 6.11 -1.84 10.51
N LYS A 40 7.07 -2.46 9.80
CA LYS A 40 7.37 -2.13 8.38
C LYS A 40 6.15 -2.41 7.52
N THR A 41 5.58 -3.61 7.64
CA THR A 41 4.41 -4.03 6.84
C THR A 41 3.19 -3.14 7.09
N SER A 42 2.95 -2.73 8.34
CA SER A 42 1.82 -1.85 8.66
C SER A 42 2.03 -0.44 8.12
N PHE A 43 3.25 0.09 8.22
CA PHE A 43 3.61 1.38 7.65
C PHE A 43 3.52 1.40 6.12
N MET A 44 4.03 0.36 5.45
CA MET A 44 3.95 0.23 4.00
C MET A 44 2.49 0.29 3.53
N LYS A 45 1.61 -0.51 4.13
CA LYS A 45 0.17 -0.52 3.79
C LYS A 45 -0.50 0.83 4.00
N LYS A 46 -0.16 1.53 5.08
CA LYS A 46 -0.68 2.87 5.34
C LYS A 46 -0.18 3.86 4.28
N CYS A 47 1.10 3.81 3.95
CA CYS A 47 1.72 4.68 2.97
C CYS A 47 1.18 4.44 1.55
N GLU A 48 0.94 3.19 1.17
CA GLU A 48 0.31 2.83 -0.09
C GLU A 48 -1.14 3.35 -0.16
N ALA A 49 -1.91 3.21 0.92
CA ALA A 49 -3.27 3.73 1.00
C ALA A 49 -3.31 5.28 0.92
N ASP A 50 -2.34 5.96 1.53
CA ASP A 50 -2.23 7.42 1.46
C ASP A 50 -1.80 7.88 0.06
N SER A 51 -0.83 7.18 -0.54
CA SER A 51 -0.40 7.43 -1.92
C SER A 51 -1.54 7.22 -2.93
N ALA A 52 -2.36 6.19 -2.72
CA ALA A 52 -3.57 5.95 -3.52
C ALA A 52 -4.61 7.07 -3.36
N ALA A 53 -4.73 7.65 -2.16
CA ALA A 53 -5.61 8.80 -1.93
C ALA A 53 -5.14 10.06 -2.65
N ASP A 54 -3.84 10.28 -2.77
CA ASP A 54 -3.25 11.39 -3.53
C ASP A 54 -3.35 11.17 -5.04
N ALA A 55 -3.08 9.95 -5.51
CA ALA A 55 -3.30 9.56 -6.91
C ALA A 55 -4.77 9.75 -7.32
N ALA A 56 -5.71 9.39 -6.46
CA ALA A 56 -7.14 9.60 -6.70
C ALA A 56 -7.49 11.08 -6.88
N LYS A 57 -6.87 11.99 -6.10
CA LYS A 57 -7.08 13.43 -6.29
C LYS A 57 -6.64 13.89 -7.68
N ALA A 58 -5.46 13.45 -8.14
CA ALA A 58 -4.96 13.78 -9.47
C ALA A 58 -5.89 13.23 -10.58
N THR A 59 -6.36 11.99 -10.46
CA THR A 59 -7.35 11.40 -11.37
C THR A 59 -8.66 12.20 -11.38
N CYS A 60 -9.15 12.63 -10.22
CA CYS A 60 -10.35 13.46 -10.12
C CYS A 60 -10.16 14.84 -10.79
N GLU A 61 -8.97 15.43 -10.70
CA GLU A 61 -8.64 16.68 -11.38
C GLU A 61 -8.61 16.53 -12.90
N THR A 62 -8.04 15.43 -13.41
CA THR A 62 -8.07 15.09 -14.84
C THR A 62 -9.50 14.90 -15.34
N GLN A 63 -10.31 14.08 -14.65
CA GLN A 63 -11.72 13.86 -15.01
C GLN A 63 -12.53 15.16 -14.99
N ALA A 64 -12.26 16.07 -14.05
CA ALA A 64 -12.92 17.37 -14.03
C ALA A 64 -12.55 18.22 -15.26
N GLY A 65 -11.28 18.15 -15.68
CA GLY A 65 -10.79 18.80 -16.89
C GLY A 65 -11.42 18.22 -18.17
N GLU A 66 -11.53 16.90 -18.28
CA GLU A 66 -12.18 16.22 -19.40
C GLU A 66 -13.68 16.56 -19.49
N LYS A 67 -14.34 16.68 -18.33
CA LYS A 67 -15.73 17.17 -18.23
C LYS A 67 -15.86 18.68 -18.44
N LYS A 68 -14.77 19.39 -18.77
CA LYS A 68 -14.70 20.85 -18.96
C LYS A 68 -15.27 21.63 -17.79
N LEU A 69 -15.20 21.08 -16.57
CA LEU A 69 -15.65 21.76 -15.37
C LEU A 69 -14.65 22.86 -15.02
N ALA A 70 -15.15 24.05 -14.72
CA ALA A 70 -14.36 25.20 -14.31
C ALA A 70 -14.90 25.81 -13.00
N GLY A 71 -14.08 26.62 -12.33
CA GLY A 71 -14.47 27.36 -11.13
C GLY A 71 -15.05 26.47 -10.02
N ALA A 72 -16.19 26.89 -9.47
CA ALA A 72 -16.85 26.21 -8.36
C ALA A 72 -17.29 24.77 -8.69
N ALA A 73 -17.69 24.50 -9.95
CA ALA A 73 -18.12 23.18 -10.38
C ALA A 73 -16.95 22.18 -10.38
N LYS A 74 -15.77 22.60 -10.87
CA LYS A 74 -14.53 21.80 -10.79
C LYS A 74 -14.18 21.48 -9.34
N ASN A 75 -14.18 22.49 -8.47
CA ASN A 75 -13.79 22.30 -7.07
C ASN A 75 -14.74 21.34 -6.33
N SER A 76 -16.04 21.45 -6.60
CA SER A 76 -17.05 20.58 -5.97
C SER A 76 -16.93 19.14 -6.47
N PHE A 77 -16.71 18.94 -7.77
CA PHE A 77 -16.49 17.62 -8.35
C PHE A 77 -15.23 16.96 -7.79
N VAL A 78 -14.09 17.66 -7.79
CA VAL A 78 -12.83 17.12 -7.29
C VAL A 78 -12.94 16.78 -5.80
N LYS A 79 -13.57 17.64 -5.00
CA LYS A 79 -13.82 17.36 -3.57
C LYS A 79 -14.67 16.10 -3.37
N LYS A 80 -15.77 15.98 -4.11
CA LYS A 80 -16.65 14.80 -4.04
C LYS A 80 -15.91 13.53 -4.47
N CYS A 81 -15.32 13.55 -5.65
CA CYS A 81 -14.60 12.43 -6.23
C CYS A 81 -13.43 11.95 -5.34
N SER A 82 -12.62 12.88 -4.82
CA SER A 82 -11.51 12.52 -3.93
C SER A 82 -11.99 12.01 -2.57
N ALA A 83 -13.10 12.52 -2.04
CA ALA A 83 -13.69 12.02 -0.80
C ALA A 83 -14.24 10.59 -0.97
N ASP A 84 -14.97 10.33 -2.05
CA ASP A 84 -15.47 8.99 -2.39
C ASP A 84 -14.31 8.01 -2.61
N ALA A 85 -13.27 8.40 -3.34
CA ALA A 85 -12.09 7.56 -3.54
C ALA A 85 -11.31 7.31 -2.24
N LYS A 86 -11.18 8.32 -1.36
CA LYS A 86 -10.58 8.16 -0.03
C LYS A 86 -11.41 7.22 0.86
N ALA A 87 -12.74 7.26 0.76
CA ALA A 87 -13.61 6.37 1.50
C ALA A 87 -13.44 4.92 1.04
N ALA A 88 -13.41 4.67 -0.28
CA ALA A 88 -13.13 3.36 -0.85
C ALA A 88 -11.75 2.84 -0.43
N ALA A 89 -10.70 3.65 -0.59
CA ALA A 89 -9.34 3.28 -0.20
C ALA A 89 -9.20 2.96 1.30
N LYS A 90 -9.94 3.66 2.18
CA LYS A 90 -9.95 3.36 3.63
C LYS A 90 -10.65 2.03 3.94
N GLU A 91 -11.70 1.68 3.21
CA GLU A 91 -12.41 0.40 3.31
C GLU A 91 -11.48 -0.75 2.90
N ASP A 92 -10.83 -0.61 1.73
CA ASP A 92 -9.88 -1.57 1.21
C ASP A 92 -8.65 -1.73 2.12
N ALA A 93 -8.12 -0.63 2.65
CA ALA A 93 -7.02 -0.65 3.61
C ALA A 93 -7.41 -1.35 4.92
N LYS A 94 -8.62 -1.10 5.44
CA LYS A 94 -9.13 -1.75 6.66
C LYS A 94 -9.33 -3.26 6.46
N LYS A 95 -9.86 -3.66 5.32
CA LYS A 95 -10.05 -5.08 4.98
C LYS A 95 -8.71 -5.79 4.82
N THR A 96 -7.77 -5.17 4.11
CA THR A 96 -6.42 -5.70 3.89
C THR A 96 -5.60 -5.75 5.19
N ALA A 97 -5.74 -4.75 6.05
CA ALA A 97 -5.17 -4.75 7.40
C ALA A 97 -5.77 -5.88 8.24
N SER A 98 -7.08 -6.09 8.19
CA SER A 98 -7.74 -7.18 8.94
C SER A 98 -7.20 -8.54 8.53
N ALA A 99 -7.13 -8.84 7.22
CA ALA A 99 -6.60 -10.10 6.73
C ALA A 99 -5.16 -10.35 7.20
N ALA A 100 -4.30 -9.33 7.16
CA ALA A 100 -2.92 -9.47 7.61
C ALA A 100 -2.77 -9.58 9.13
N CYS A 101 -3.63 -8.90 9.89
CA CYS A 101 -3.69 -9.04 11.34
C CYS A 101 -4.20 -10.43 11.74
N GLU A 102 -5.10 -11.03 10.97
CA GLU A 102 -5.55 -12.39 11.17
C GLU A 102 -4.45 -13.43 10.90
N THR A 103 -3.66 -13.24 9.84
CA THR A 103 -2.46 -14.07 9.59
C THR A 103 -1.48 -14.00 10.74
N GLN A 104 -1.14 -12.79 11.21
CA GLN A 104 -0.23 -12.59 12.35
C GLN A 104 -0.77 -13.21 13.65
N ALA A 105 -2.09 -13.17 13.86
CA ALA A 105 -2.71 -13.84 15.00
C ALA A 105 -2.57 -15.36 14.89
N GLY A 106 -2.70 -15.91 13.67
CA GLY A 106 -2.48 -17.32 13.36
C GLY A 106 -1.05 -17.76 13.60
N ASP A 107 -0.05 -16.97 13.19
CA ASP A 107 1.38 -17.26 13.42
C ASP A 107 1.71 -17.29 14.92
N LYS A 108 1.05 -16.42 15.69
CA LYS A 108 1.13 -16.40 17.16
C LYS A 108 0.27 -17.48 17.83
N LYS A 109 -0.39 -18.34 17.06
CA LYS A 109 -1.31 -19.40 17.51
C LYS A 109 -2.42 -18.87 18.43
N LEU A 110 -2.84 -17.62 18.24
CA LEU A 110 -3.92 -17.02 19.01
C LEU A 110 -5.25 -17.59 18.52
N ALA A 111 -6.11 -17.99 19.46
CA ALA A 111 -7.46 -18.46 19.20
C ALA A 111 -8.49 -17.71 20.06
N GLY A 112 -9.76 -17.83 19.68
CA GLY A 112 -10.88 -17.28 20.44
C GLY A 112 -10.75 -15.79 20.75
N ALA A 113 -11.02 -15.42 22.01
CA ALA A 113 -11.03 -14.02 22.45
C ALA A 113 -9.67 -13.32 22.31
N ALA A 114 -8.56 -14.05 22.45
CA ALA A 114 -7.20 -13.52 22.31
C ALA A 114 -6.92 -13.09 20.86
N LYS A 115 -7.32 -13.92 19.88
CA LYS A 115 -7.23 -13.57 18.45
C LYS A 115 -8.02 -12.31 18.14
N ASN A 116 -9.28 -12.23 18.59
CA ASN A 116 -10.15 -11.11 18.28
C ASN A 116 -9.61 -9.78 18.86
N SER A 117 -9.10 -9.81 20.10
CA SER A 117 -8.50 -8.64 20.75
C SER A 117 -7.23 -8.18 20.04
N PHE A 118 -6.37 -9.11 19.64
CA PHE A 118 -5.17 -8.81 18.86
C PHE A 118 -5.52 -8.20 17.51
N VAL A 119 -6.44 -8.81 16.75
CA VAL A 119 -6.83 -8.31 15.42
C VAL A 119 -7.43 -6.90 15.54
N LYS A 120 -8.32 -6.64 16.51
CA LYS A 120 -8.87 -5.30 16.74
C LYS A 120 -7.79 -4.26 17.02
N LYS A 121 -6.84 -4.58 17.90
CA LYS A 121 -5.73 -3.70 18.26
C LYS A 121 -4.81 -3.48 17.06
N CYS A 122 -4.47 -4.54 16.33
CA CYS A 122 -3.61 -4.51 15.15
C CYS A 122 -4.21 -3.69 14.01
N VAL A 123 -5.50 -3.88 13.70
CA VAL A 123 -6.19 -3.08 12.67
C VAL A 123 -6.28 -1.62 13.08
N ALA A 124 -6.57 -1.33 14.35
CA ALA A 124 -6.58 0.04 14.85
C ALA A 124 -5.20 0.70 14.69
N ASP A 125 -4.11 -0.02 14.98
CA ASP A 125 -2.75 0.49 14.84
C ASP A 125 -2.37 0.70 13.36
N ALA A 126 -2.73 -0.25 12.49
CA ALA A 126 -2.46 -0.18 11.05
C ALA A 126 -3.28 0.90 10.31
N THR A 127 -4.39 1.36 10.89
CA THR A 127 -5.28 2.36 10.28
C THR A 127 -5.25 3.72 10.98
N LYS A 128 -4.55 3.86 12.11
CA LYS A 128 -4.32 5.12 12.84
C LYS A 128 -3.51 6.09 12.00
#